data_AF-A0A950X201-F1
#
_entry.id   AF-A0A950X201-F1
#
_cell.length_a   1.000
_cell.length_b   1.000
_cell.length_c   1.000
_cell.angle_alpha   90.00
_cell.angle_beta   90.00
_cell.angle_gamma   90.00
#
_symmetry.space_group_name_H-M   'P 1'
#
loop_
_entity.id
_entity.type
_entity.pdbx_description
1 polymer ?
#
loop_
_entity_poly.entity_id
_entity_poly.type
_entity_poly.pdbx_seq_one_letter_code
_entity_poly.pdbx_strand_id
1 'polypeptide(L)'
;MGAGLSRDDSSVARFAGNLSKLTGEIDNRIGEDNKLLAGTPFLDILYQLESIWQNFSDNLSALDRGLADRAASLAKAHSHLDQCNEIWQATLQSAQQSKVPHSVLDSFQHILDSISGTRQTTESVLNKLLTIQGDLSEQQARVRAILSSVEQSQTRAFESLLVRNGPPIWSGKTSLGAEWKEHSGVSFSAQSRASIAFIKRFPFAFLIQPFLIGLIAATLRLARRRLRSVMKEKPDLQHAFPIVELPVSTALVLSMLILLSICPQAPRLLLAILGVITLIPILLILRKLLLPNSYPILYAMIILALLGELRLVMAASLPGSSRLLYLFQTFGGSCFLIWLLRRWHLPPEAAETHGRLWRNIRTIAKIGLILLPVAFLANILGYIQLSNLLGMIFIRSVFVAAMVYVAIRIVEGFIVIALQIRPLGKMRFVSLYRPLLQRRIFRLLGLLGFLYWLSVSLNFFGLLAPLREATKAVLNATVVIGSLSISLDRILAFVIAVWASFLVSRFIRFLLEEDFYDHFRLAPGVPYAISTMLHYAILLL
;
A
#
# COMPACT_ATOMS: atom_id res chain seq x y z
N MET A 1 -43.39 4.98 -10.45
CA MET A 1 -42.36 5.32 -11.47
C MET A 1 -41.31 6.34 -10.99
N GLY A 2 -41.63 7.34 -10.16
CA GLY A 2 -40.65 8.37 -9.71
C GLY A 2 -39.43 7.87 -8.90
N ALA A 3 -39.52 6.72 -8.22
CA ALA A 3 -38.43 6.20 -7.38
C ALA A 3 -37.24 5.61 -8.18
N GLY A 4 -37.48 5.06 -9.39
CA GLY A 4 -36.43 4.57 -10.28
C GLY A 4 -35.67 5.72 -10.96
N LEU A 5 -36.40 6.74 -11.39
CA LEU A 5 -35.87 7.97 -12.01
C LEU A 5 -34.91 8.73 -11.09
N SER A 6 -35.31 8.94 -9.83
CA SER A 6 -34.44 9.58 -8.82
C SER A 6 -33.15 8.78 -8.57
N ARG A 7 -33.22 7.45 -8.67
CA ARG A 7 -32.07 6.57 -8.47
C ARG A 7 -31.09 6.61 -9.65
N ASP A 8 -31.58 6.77 -10.87
CA ASP A 8 -30.74 6.80 -12.07
C ASP A 8 -30.05 8.15 -12.25
N ASP A 9 -30.78 9.26 -12.09
CA ASP A 9 -30.17 10.59 -12.09
C ASP A 9 -29.18 10.78 -10.94
N SER A 10 -29.45 10.20 -9.76
CA SER A 10 -28.48 10.23 -8.65
C SER A 10 -27.23 9.37 -8.92
N SER A 11 -27.33 8.32 -9.75
CA SER A 11 -26.17 7.52 -10.15
C SER A 11 -25.28 8.27 -11.15
N VAL A 12 -25.87 8.93 -12.15
CA VAL A 12 -25.16 9.78 -13.11
C VAL A 12 -24.47 10.94 -12.39
N ALA A 13 -25.18 11.61 -11.48
CA ALA A 13 -24.62 12.70 -10.69
C ALA A 13 -23.45 12.25 -9.79
N ARG A 14 -23.48 11.01 -9.27
CA ARG A 14 -22.35 10.44 -8.52
C ARG A 14 -21.13 10.19 -9.40
N PHE A 15 -21.30 9.61 -10.58
CA PHE A 15 -20.18 9.38 -11.52
C PHE A 15 -19.57 10.70 -11.99
N ALA A 16 -20.41 11.66 -12.43
CA ALA A 16 -19.97 12.98 -12.84
C ALA A 16 -19.26 13.74 -11.70
N GLY A 17 -19.81 13.69 -10.48
CA GLY A 17 -19.22 14.32 -9.31
C GLY A 17 -17.89 13.70 -8.89
N ASN A 18 -17.72 12.39 -9.04
CA ASN A 18 -16.45 11.72 -8.77
C ASN A 18 -15.40 12.04 -9.84
N LEU A 19 -15.78 12.01 -11.12
CA LEU A 19 -14.91 12.37 -12.23
C LEU A 19 -14.43 13.82 -12.11
N SER A 20 -15.34 14.77 -11.92
CA SER A 20 -15.01 16.20 -11.76
C SER A 20 -14.02 16.46 -10.62
N LYS A 21 -14.17 15.76 -9.48
CA LYS A 21 -13.21 15.84 -8.37
C LYS A 21 -11.83 15.31 -8.75
N LEU A 22 -11.77 14.18 -9.46
CA LEU A 22 -10.50 13.61 -9.94
C LEU A 22 -9.83 14.52 -10.97
N THR A 23 -10.59 15.04 -11.94
CA THR A 23 -10.10 15.99 -12.94
C THR A 23 -9.51 17.23 -12.29
N GLY A 24 -10.21 17.83 -11.31
CA GLY A 24 -9.68 18.99 -10.59
C GLY A 24 -8.38 18.70 -9.82
N GLU A 25 -8.17 17.48 -9.32
CA GLU A 25 -6.89 17.11 -8.68
C GLU A 25 -5.79 16.85 -9.72
N ILE A 26 -6.11 16.20 -10.83
CA ILE A 26 -5.20 15.98 -11.95
C ILE A 26 -4.71 17.34 -12.49
N ASP A 27 -5.61 18.29 -12.74
CA ASP A 27 -5.29 19.62 -13.25
C ASP A 27 -4.42 20.43 -12.28
N ASN A 28 -4.64 20.29 -10.97
CA ASN A 28 -3.82 20.96 -9.96
C ASN A 28 -2.38 20.41 -9.90
N ARG A 29 -2.18 19.13 -10.24
CA ARG A 29 -0.87 18.45 -10.14
C ARG A 29 -0.07 18.47 -11.44
N ILE A 30 -0.74 18.37 -12.59
CA ILE A 30 -0.09 18.21 -13.89
C ILE A 30 0.91 19.33 -14.19
N GLY A 31 0.60 20.57 -13.80
CA GLY A 31 1.48 21.72 -14.00
C GLY A 31 2.78 21.66 -13.19
N GLU A 32 2.74 21.18 -11.95
CA GLU A 32 3.94 21.04 -11.11
C GLU A 32 4.75 19.81 -11.51
N ASP A 33 4.07 18.69 -11.77
CA ASP A 33 4.71 17.42 -12.10
C ASP A 33 5.38 17.49 -13.49
N ASN A 34 4.80 18.19 -14.47
CA ASN A 34 5.45 18.44 -15.76
C ASN A 34 6.69 19.33 -15.62
N LYS A 35 6.67 20.34 -14.72
CA LYS A 35 7.86 21.17 -14.46
C LYS A 35 8.99 20.35 -13.84
N LEU A 36 8.66 19.42 -12.96
CA LEU A 36 9.61 18.47 -12.39
C LEU A 36 10.20 17.53 -13.44
N LEU A 37 9.37 17.01 -14.34
CA LEU A 37 9.79 16.13 -15.43
C LEU A 37 10.64 16.84 -16.49
N ALA A 38 10.45 18.16 -16.68
CA ALA A 38 11.26 18.96 -17.58
C ALA A 38 12.72 19.16 -17.09
N GLY A 39 12.97 18.99 -15.79
CA GLY A 39 14.31 19.05 -15.21
C GLY A 39 15.05 17.70 -15.27
N THR A 40 16.08 17.57 -14.44
CA THR A 40 16.73 16.29 -14.13
C THR A 40 16.34 15.84 -12.73
N PRO A 41 15.11 15.36 -12.51
CA PRO A 41 14.65 14.97 -11.18
C PRO A 41 15.43 13.76 -10.68
N PHE A 42 15.59 13.70 -9.37
CA PHE A 42 16.16 12.56 -8.69
C PHE A 42 15.28 11.31 -8.86
N LEU A 43 15.89 10.15 -9.06
CA LEU A 43 15.18 8.87 -9.29
C LEU A 43 14.08 8.53 -8.26
N ASP A 44 14.27 8.88 -6.98
CA ASP A 44 13.29 8.68 -5.92
C ASP A 44 12.02 9.53 -6.09
N ILE A 45 12.14 10.73 -6.69
CA ILE A 45 11.02 11.58 -7.06
C ILE A 45 10.25 10.96 -8.22
N LEU A 46 10.95 10.39 -9.20
CA LEU A 46 10.34 9.70 -10.34
C LEU A 46 9.51 8.49 -9.90
N TYR A 47 10.00 7.67 -8.98
CA TYR A 47 9.22 6.54 -8.43
C TYR A 47 8.03 7.00 -7.60
N GLN A 48 8.17 8.09 -6.84
CA GLN A 48 7.05 8.65 -6.11
C GLN A 48 5.97 9.16 -7.08
N LEU A 49 6.39 9.80 -8.16
CA LEU A 49 5.52 10.32 -9.19
C LEU A 49 4.76 9.19 -9.91
N GLU A 50 5.48 8.14 -10.32
CA GLU A 50 4.90 6.92 -10.88
C GLU A 50 3.82 6.34 -9.96
N SER A 51 4.13 6.15 -8.67
CA SER A 51 3.16 5.61 -7.72
C SER A 51 1.90 6.48 -7.59
N ILE A 52 2.05 7.80 -7.59
CA ILE A 52 0.91 8.73 -7.52
C ILE A 52 0.05 8.62 -8.79
N TRP A 53 0.65 8.68 -9.97
CA TRP A 53 -0.08 8.64 -11.25
C TRP A 53 -0.67 7.26 -11.54
N GLN A 54 -0.03 6.17 -11.08
CA GLN A 54 -0.59 4.83 -11.18
C GLN A 54 -1.88 4.71 -10.37
N ASN A 55 -1.92 5.29 -9.16
CA ASN A 55 -3.16 5.32 -8.37
C ASN A 55 -4.28 6.11 -9.08
N PHE A 56 -3.98 7.21 -9.77
CA PHE A 56 -4.98 7.91 -10.59
C PHE A 56 -5.47 7.02 -11.73
N SER A 57 -4.57 6.32 -12.41
CA SER A 57 -4.92 5.35 -13.46
C SER A 57 -5.85 4.25 -12.94
N ASP A 58 -5.54 3.68 -11.77
CA ASP A 58 -6.33 2.62 -11.15
C ASP A 58 -7.73 3.12 -10.75
N ASN A 59 -7.84 4.33 -10.19
CA ASN A 59 -9.12 4.94 -9.84
C ASN A 59 -9.99 5.22 -11.08
N LEU A 60 -9.39 5.79 -12.14
CA LEU A 60 -10.10 6.05 -13.39
C LEU A 60 -10.55 4.75 -14.04
N SER A 61 -9.75 3.69 -13.97
CA SER A 61 -10.09 2.35 -14.47
C SER A 61 -11.19 1.68 -13.63
N ALA A 62 -11.26 1.96 -12.32
CA ALA A 62 -12.36 1.50 -11.47
C ALA A 62 -13.68 2.23 -11.77
N LEU A 63 -13.61 3.54 -12.03
CA LEU A 63 -14.77 4.33 -12.47
C LEU A 63 -15.27 3.88 -13.85
N ASP A 64 -14.36 3.61 -14.78
CA ASP A 64 -14.69 3.14 -16.13
C ASP A 64 -15.47 1.82 -16.09
N ARG A 65 -14.96 0.84 -15.33
CA ARG A 65 -15.67 -0.42 -15.08
C ARG A 65 -17.07 -0.20 -14.49
N GLY A 66 -17.18 0.64 -13.46
CA GLY A 66 -18.47 0.94 -12.84
C GLY A 66 -19.46 1.63 -13.78
N LEU A 67 -18.97 2.47 -14.69
CA LEU A 67 -19.77 3.15 -15.70
C LEU A 67 -20.20 2.17 -16.80
N ALA A 68 -19.29 1.34 -17.30
CA ALA A 68 -19.56 0.31 -18.30
C ALA A 68 -20.59 -0.71 -17.81
N ASP A 69 -20.48 -1.19 -16.56
CA ASP A 69 -21.45 -2.08 -15.95
C ASP A 69 -22.85 -1.44 -15.87
N ARG A 70 -22.89 -0.13 -15.53
CA ARG A 70 -24.17 0.60 -15.47
C ARG A 70 -24.77 0.80 -16.84
N ALA A 71 -23.98 1.21 -17.83
CA ALA A 71 -24.40 1.39 -19.21
C ALA A 71 -24.94 0.07 -19.79
N ALA A 72 -24.26 -1.06 -19.55
CA ALA A 72 -24.72 -2.38 -19.96
C ALA A 72 -26.07 -2.75 -19.31
N SER A 73 -26.24 -2.46 -18.02
CA SER A 73 -27.51 -2.72 -17.32
C SER A 73 -28.68 -1.90 -17.90
N LEU A 74 -28.44 -0.64 -18.26
CA LEU A 74 -29.45 0.25 -18.85
C LEU A 74 -29.74 -0.10 -20.31
N ALA A 75 -28.72 -0.48 -21.09
CA ALA A 75 -28.90 -0.96 -22.46
C ALA A 75 -29.79 -2.22 -22.49
N LYS A 76 -29.58 -3.15 -21.54
CA LYS A 76 -30.43 -4.34 -21.40
C LYS A 76 -31.87 -3.98 -20.98
N ALA A 77 -32.04 -2.97 -20.12
CA ALA A 77 -33.37 -2.49 -19.74
C ALA A 77 -34.07 -1.81 -20.93
N HIS A 78 -33.35 -1.04 -21.73
CA HIS A 78 -33.87 -0.41 -22.95
C HIS A 78 -34.33 -1.48 -23.96
N SER A 79 -33.53 -2.50 -24.23
CA SER A 79 -33.92 -3.59 -25.14
C SER A 79 -35.14 -4.36 -24.66
N HIS A 80 -35.30 -4.53 -23.34
CA HIS A 80 -36.49 -5.17 -22.78
C HIS A 80 -37.74 -4.29 -22.92
N LEU A 81 -37.60 -2.97 -22.77
CA LEU A 81 -38.69 -2.03 -23.02
C LEU A 81 -39.11 -2.02 -24.50
N ASP A 82 -38.16 -2.15 -25.43
CA ASP A 82 -38.45 -2.27 -26.87
C ASP A 82 -39.30 -3.52 -27.15
N GLN A 83 -38.92 -4.68 -26.60
CA GLN A 83 -39.70 -5.91 -26.72
C GLN A 83 -41.10 -5.77 -26.12
N CYS A 84 -41.23 -5.16 -24.93
CA CYS A 84 -42.54 -4.88 -24.35
C CYS A 84 -43.39 -3.97 -25.23
N ASN A 85 -42.78 -2.92 -25.81
CA ASN A 85 -43.50 -1.99 -26.69
C ASN A 85 -44.06 -2.69 -27.93
N GLU A 86 -43.27 -3.56 -28.58
CA GLU A 86 -43.72 -4.35 -29.73
C GLU A 86 -44.91 -5.26 -29.38
N ILE A 87 -44.83 -5.96 -28.24
CA ILE A 87 -45.91 -6.86 -27.76
C ILE A 87 -47.19 -6.06 -27.47
N TRP A 88 -47.08 -4.93 -26.77
CA TRP A 88 -48.25 -4.11 -26.41
C TRP A 88 -48.86 -3.40 -27.62
N GLN A 89 -48.06 -3.00 -28.62
CA GLN A 89 -48.58 -2.47 -29.89
C GLN A 89 -49.36 -3.52 -30.67
N ALA A 90 -48.84 -4.75 -30.78
CA ALA A 90 -49.55 -5.85 -31.42
C ALA A 90 -50.86 -6.19 -30.68
N THR A 91 -50.84 -6.12 -29.34
CA THR A 91 -52.02 -6.35 -28.49
C THR A 91 -53.08 -5.27 -28.71
N LEU A 92 -52.68 -4.00 -28.80
CA LEU A 92 -53.59 -2.88 -29.10
C LEU A 92 -54.25 -3.06 -30.48
N GLN A 93 -53.47 -3.41 -31.51
CA GLN A 93 -54.00 -3.67 -32.85
C GLN A 93 -55.02 -4.82 -32.87
N SER A 94 -54.73 -5.91 -32.16
CA SER A 94 -55.67 -7.03 -32.03
C SER A 94 -56.94 -6.63 -31.27
N ALA A 95 -56.82 -5.85 -30.19
CA ALA A 95 -57.96 -5.41 -29.39
C ALA A 95 -58.90 -4.45 -30.15
N GLN A 96 -58.35 -3.62 -31.04
CA GLN A 96 -59.13 -2.76 -31.94
C GLN A 96 -59.97 -3.58 -32.93
N GLN A 97 -59.44 -4.71 -33.43
CA GLN A 97 -60.17 -5.60 -34.33
C GLN A 97 -61.30 -6.36 -33.62
N SER A 98 -61.16 -6.65 -32.32
CA SER A 98 -62.12 -7.44 -31.54
C SER A 98 -63.23 -6.62 -30.84
N LYS A 99 -63.34 -5.30 -31.09
CA LYS A 99 -64.37 -4.40 -30.50
C LYS A 99 -64.47 -4.45 -28.97
N VAL A 100 -63.31 -4.47 -28.29
CA VAL A 100 -63.20 -4.46 -26.83
C VAL A 100 -63.68 -3.09 -26.26
N PRO A 101 -64.23 -3.02 -25.03
CA PRO A 101 -64.68 -1.75 -24.43
C PRO A 101 -63.59 -0.66 -24.39
N HIS A 102 -63.98 0.60 -24.59
CA HIS A 102 -63.05 1.74 -24.66
C HIS A 102 -62.17 1.92 -23.43
N SER A 103 -62.66 1.59 -22.23
CA SER A 103 -61.88 1.66 -20.98
C SER A 103 -60.63 0.76 -20.97
N VAL A 104 -60.67 -0.35 -21.71
CA VAL A 104 -59.54 -1.28 -21.85
C VAL A 104 -58.55 -0.75 -22.87
N LEU A 105 -59.04 -0.13 -23.95
CA LEU A 105 -58.20 0.54 -24.95
C LEU A 105 -57.41 1.72 -24.33
N ASP A 106 -58.06 2.53 -23.49
CA ASP A 106 -57.41 3.64 -22.77
C ASP A 106 -56.30 3.13 -21.83
N SER A 107 -56.52 1.99 -21.17
CA SER A 107 -55.52 1.36 -20.31
C SER A 107 -54.29 0.88 -21.09
N PHE A 108 -54.48 0.29 -22.27
CA PHE A 108 -53.36 -0.10 -23.15
C PHE A 108 -52.60 1.10 -23.68
N GLN A 109 -53.32 2.17 -24.06
CA GLN A 109 -52.70 3.43 -24.49
C GLN A 109 -51.83 4.02 -23.38
N HIS A 110 -52.35 4.08 -22.15
CA HIS A 110 -51.60 4.57 -20.98
C HIS A 110 -50.35 3.72 -20.67
N ILE A 111 -50.40 2.39 -20.89
CA ILE A 111 -49.22 1.51 -20.75
C ILE A 111 -48.18 1.84 -21.83
N LEU A 112 -48.59 2.00 -23.08
CA LEU A 112 -47.69 2.38 -24.18
C LEU A 112 -47.05 3.75 -23.96
N ASP A 113 -47.81 4.72 -23.45
CA ASP A 113 -47.29 6.05 -23.08
C ASP A 113 -46.29 5.96 -21.92
N SER A 114 -46.55 5.09 -20.94
CA SER A 114 -45.63 4.83 -19.83
C SER A 114 -44.33 4.15 -20.30
N ILE A 115 -44.42 3.21 -21.24
CA ILE A 115 -43.27 2.53 -21.84
C ILE A 115 -42.42 3.52 -22.65
N SER A 116 -43.05 4.31 -23.52
CA SER A 116 -42.35 5.29 -24.35
C SER A 116 -41.65 6.37 -23.50
N GLY A 117 -42.31 6.89 -22.45
CA GLY A 117 -41.69 7.83 -21.51
C GLY A 117 -40.49 7.23 -20.76
N THR A 118 -40.58 5.96 -20.35
CA THR A 118 -39.46 5.25 -19.68
C THR A 118 -38.31 4.99 -20.65
N ARG A 119 -38.62 4.65 -21.91
CA ARG A 119 -37.64 4.43 -22.97
C ARG A 119 -36.84 5.70 -23.26
N GLN A 120 -37.53 6.82 -23.49
CA GLN A 120 -36.89 8.12 -23.76
C GLN A 120 -36.01 8.56 -22.59
N THR A 121 -36.43 8.30 -21.35
CA THR A 121 -35.62 8.62 -20.17
C THR A 121 -34.37 7.76 -20.08
N THR A 122 -34.50 6.45 -20.35
CA THR A 122 -33.38 5.51 -20.31
C THR A 122 -32.35 5.85 -21.38
N GLU A 123 -32.80 6.24 -22.57
CA GLU A 123 -31.95 6.71 -23.67
C GLU A 123 -31.22 8.02 -23.30
N SER A 124 -31.93 8.98 -22.68
CA SER A 124 -31.33 10.21 -22.16
C SER A 124 -30.23 9.92 -21.12
N VAL A 125 -30.47 9.00 -20.19
CA VAL A 125 -29.48 8.58 -19.19
C VAL A 125 -28.28 7.89 -19.84
N LEU A 126 -28.50 7.00 -20.83
CA LEU A 126 -27.45 6.36 -21.61
C LEU A 126 -26.56 7.39 -22.31
N ASN A 127 -27.17 8.38 -22.98
CA ASN A 127 -26.44 9.45 -23.65
C ASN A 127 -25.58 10.26 -22.67
N LYS A 128 -26.11 10.61 -21.50
CA LYS A 128 -25.33 11.27 -20.43
C LYS A 128 -24.15 10.42 -19.95
N LEU A 129 -24.35 9.10 -19.79
CA LEU A 129 -23.27 8.19 -19.39
C LEU A 129 -22.19 8.09 -20.48
N LEU A 130 -22.55 8.06 -21.75
CA LEU A 130 -21.60 8.05 -22.87
C LEU A 130 -20.76 9.34 -22.92
N THR A 131 -21.35 10.51 -22.63
CA THR A 131 -20.58 11.76 -22.48
C THR A 131 -19.55 11.65 -21.35
N ILE A 132 -19.97 11.16 -20.17
CA ILE A 132 -19.05 10.95 -19.03
C ILE A 132 -17.95 9.94 -19.39
N GLN A 133 -18.25 8.92 -20.18
CA GLN A 133 -17.28 7.94 -20.66
C GLN A 133 -16.23 8.58 -21.61
N GLY A 134 -16.66 9.49 -22.47
CA GLY A 134 -15.77 10.30 -23.31
C GLY A 134 -14.81 11.14 -22.48
N ASP A 135 -15.35 11.91 -21.52
CA ASP A 135 -14.55 12.73 -20.60
C ASP A 135 -13.57 11.88 -19.77
N LEU A 136 -14.03 10.71 -19.29
CA LEU A 136 -13.19 9.78 -18.53
C LEU A 136 -12.04 9.24 -19.39
N SER A 137 -12.31 8.89 -20.65
CA SER A 137 -11.31 8.40 -21.60
C SER A 137 -10.24 9.47 -21.87
N GLU A 138 -10.64 10.74 -21.96
CA GLU A 138 -9.71 11.86 -22.07
C GLU A 138 -8.80 11.95 -20.83
N GLN A 139 -9.36 11.86 -19.62
CA GLN A 139 -8.56 11.88 -18.39
C GLN A 139 -7.61 10.68 -18.30
N GLN A 140 -8.03 9.49 -18.72
CA GLN A 140 -7.16 8.32 -18.78
C GLN A 140 -6.00 8.53 -19.75
N ALA A 141 -6.25 9.14 -20.91
CA ALA A 141 -5.20 9.46 -21.88
C ALA A 141 -4.18 10.45 -21.30
N ARG A 142 -4.64 11.50 -20.60
CA ARG A 142 -3.77 12.47 -19.91
C ARG A 142 -2.89 11.80 -18.84
N VAL A 143 -3.46 10.94 -18.00
CA VAL A 143 -2.71 10.21 -16.97
C VAL A 143 -1.69 9.25 -17.60
N ARG A 144 -2.06 8.53 -18.67
CA ARG A 144 -1.14 7.64 -19.39
C ARG A 144 0.04 8.39 -20.01
N ALA A 145 -0.20 9.59 -20.56
CA ALA A 145 0.86 10.42 -21.13
C ALA A 145 1.90 10.87 -20.07
N ILE A 146 1.45 11.12 -18.84
CA ILE A 146 2.36 11.45 -17.74
C ILE A 146 3.12 10.22 -17.28
N LEU A 147 2.45 9.08 -17.12
CA LEU A 147 3.10 7.81 -16.75
C LEU A 147 4.19 7.43 -17.76
N SER A 148 3.93 7.56 -19.06
CA SER A 148 4.95 7.29 -20.09
C SER A 148 6.11 8.29 -20.04
N SER A 149 5.84 9.57 -19.75
CA SER A 149 6.90 10.58 -19.52
C SER A 149 7.73 10.29 -18.28
N VAL A 150 7.12 9.76 -17.21
CA VAL A 150 7.82 9.32 -15.99
C VAL A 150 8.71 8.13 -16.33
N GLU A 151 8.17 7.10 -16.98
CA GLU A 151 8.90 5.90 -17.40
C GLU A 151 10.10 6.26 -18.28
N GLN A 152 9.90 7.11 -19.29
CA GLN A 152 10.98 7.59 -20.14
C GLN A 152 12.08 8.33 -19.34
N SER A 153 11.69 9.13 -18.34
CA SER A 153 12.64 9.83 -17.48
C SER A 153 13.40 8.88 -16.55
N GLN A 154 12.75 7.81 -16.08
CA GLN A 154 13.42 6.76 -15.32
C GLN A 154 14.44 6.01 -16.17
N THR A 155 14.09 5.60 -17.39
CA THR A 155 15.01 4.94 -18.32
C THR A 155 16.23 5.80 -18.62
N ARG A 156 16.03 7.08 -18.94
CA ARG A 156 17.13 8.04 -19.12
C ARG A 156 17.98 8.19 -17.86
N ALA A 157 17.38 8.19 -16.67
CA ALA A 157 18.11 8.27 -15.41
C ALA A 157 18.98 7.02 -15.16
N PHE A 158 18.54 5.84 -15.58
CA PHE A 158 19.31 4.59 -15.52
C PHE A 158 20.47 4.56 -16.52
N GLU A 159 20.21 4.90 -17.78
CA GLU A 159 21.24 4.95 -18.83
C GLU A 159 22.34 5.95 -18.48
N SER A 160 21.96 7.02 -17.80
CA SER A 160 22.88 8.09 -17.42
C SER A 160 23.59 7.86 -16.09
N LEU A 161 23.41 6.73 -15.39
CA LEU A 161 24.05 6.48 -14.08
C LEU A 161 25.58 6.67 -14.13
N LEU A 162 26.24 6.17 -15.17
CA LEU A 162 27.69 6.25 -15.33
C LEU A 162 28.15 7.46 -16.15
N VAL A 163 27.22 8.34 -16.52
CA VAL A 163 27.48 9.56 -17.28
C VAL A 163 27.29 10.78 -16.38
N ARG A 164 28.05 11.84 -16.64
CA ARG A 164 27.96 13.08 -15.87
C ARG A 164 26.72 13.88 -16.29
N ASN A 165 25.71 13.93 -15.42
CA ASN A 165 24.39 14.52 -15.76
C ASN A 165 24.11 15.85 -15.06
N GLY A 166 25.13 16.42 -14.43
CA GLY A 166 24.99 17.73 -13.81
C GLY A 166 26.31 18.47 -13.71
N PRO A 167 26.25 19.82 -13.63
CA PRO A 167 27.42 20.62 -13.37
C PRO A 167 28.09 20.18 -12.06
N PRO A 168 29.42 20.22 -11.95
CA PRO A 168 30.07 20.07 -10.65
C PRO A 168 29.62 21.20 -9.72
N ILE A 169 29.69 20.98 -8.41
CA ILE A 169 29.21 21.97 -7.43
C ILE A 169 29.98 23.29 -7.54
N TRP A 170 31.25 23.25 -7.94
CA TRP A 170 32.12 24.42 -8.06
C TRP A 170 31.98 25.19 -9.38
N SER A 171 31.19 24.72 -10.36
CA SER A 171 30.88 25.57 -11.50
C SER A 171 29.79 26.54 -11.07
N GLY A 172 30.15 27.81 -10.83
CA GLY A 172 29.30 28.88 -10.27
C GLY A 172 28.08 29.31 -11.10
N LYS A 173 27.41 28.38 -11.78
CA LYS A 173 26.18 28.58 -12.56
C LYS A 173 24.89 28.53 -11.73
N THR A 174 24.94 28.08 -10.48
CA THR A 174 23.78 28.01 -9.57
C THR A 174 23.78 29.18 -8.58
N SER A 175 23.08 30.27 -8.91
CA SER A 175 22.83 31.37 -7.96
C SER A 175 21.64 31.05 -7.05
N LEU A 176 21.92 30.40 -5.91
CA LEU A 176 20.93 29.97 -4.92
C LEU A 176 19.98 31.10 -4.46
N GLY A 177 20.44 32.34 -4.44
CA GLY A 177 19.65 33.51 -4.04
C GLY A 177 18.59 33.94 -5.06
N ALA A 178 18.83 33.72 -6.36
CA ALA A 178 17.85 34.05 -7.40
C ALA A 178 16.73 33.01 -7.45
N GLU A 179 17.06 31.71 -7.41
CA GLU A 179 16.07 30.64 -7.36
C GLU A 179 15.13 30.78 -6.15
N TRP A 180 15.67 31.12 -4.96
CA TRP A 180 14.88 31.24 -3.73
C TRP A 180 13.89 32.40 -3.77
N LYS A 181 14.25 33.51 -4.40
CA LYS A 181 13.41 34.71 -4.52
C LYS A 181 12.28 34.53 -5.54
N GLU A 182 12.49 33.70 -6.57
CA GLU A 182 11.55 33.52 -7.68
C GLU A 182 10.51 32.40 -7.44
N HIS A 183 10.84 31.36 -6.66
CA HIS A 183 10.01 30.14 -6.58
C HIS A 183 9.49 29.76 -5.18
N SER A 184 9.90 30.43 -4.11
CA SER A 184 9.48 30.09 -2.73
C SER A 184 7.99 30.36 -2.44
N GLY A 185 7.44 31.48 -2.90
CA GLY A 185 6.04 31.86 -2.63
C GLY A 185 5.00 31.08 -3.43
N VAL A 186 5.31 30.71 -4.67
CA VAL A 186 4.36 30.06 -5.59
C VAL A 186 4.18 28.58 -5.25
N SER A 187 5.25 27.87 -4.87
CA SER A 187 5.19 26.43 -4.57
C SER A 187 4.54 26.10 -3.23
N PHE A 188 4.80 26.87 -2.16
CA PHE A 188 4.18 26.60 -0.86
C PHE A 188 2.66 26.83 -0.90
N SER A 189 2.20 27.85 -1.64
CA SER A 189 0.77 28.15 -1.78
C SER A 189 0.02 27.12 -2.64
N ALA A 190 0.69 26.49 -3.61
CA ALA A 190 0.12 25.43 -4.43
C ALA A 190 0.09 24.08 -3.67
N GLN A 191 1.16 23.72 -2.97
CA GLN A 191 1.21 22.53 -2.11
C GLN A 191 0.23 22.61 -0.93
N SER A 192 0.02 23.80 -0.35
CA SER A 192 -0.98 24.01 0.70
C SER A 192 -2.40 23.90 0.15
N ARG A 193 -2.70 24.47 -1.02
CA ARG A 193 -3.99 24.32 -1.70
C ARG A 193 -4.30 22.86 -2.04
N ALA A 194 -3.33 22.12 -2.57
CA ALA A 194 -3.48 20.70 -2.85
C ALA A 194 -3.72 19.88 -1.56
N SER A 195 -3.04 20.22 -0.47
CA SER A 195 -3.23 19.57 0.84
C SER A 195 -4.60 19.86 1.45
N ILE A 196 -5.07 21.12 1.36
CA ILE A 196 -6.39 21.51 1.83
C ILE A 196 -7.50 20.85 0.99
N ALA A 197 -7.34 20.79 -0.32
CA ALA A 197 -8.27 20.09 -1.21
C ALA A 197 -8.35 18.59 -0.88
N PHE A 198 -7.22 17.96 -0.56
CA PHE A 198 -7.17 16.56 -0.14
C PHE A 198 -7.84 16.31 1.23
N ILE A 199 -7.61 17.18 2.22
CA ILE A 199 -8.29 17.10 3.53
C ILE A 199 -9.81 17.22 3.36
N LYS A 200 -10.27 18.09 2.46
CA LYS A 200 -11.70 18.23 2.10
C LYS A 200 -12.26 17.01 1.37
N ARG A 201 -11.42 16.22 0.67
CA ARG A 201 -11.83 14.97 -0.02
C ARG A 201 -12.09 13.83 0.94
N PHE A 202 -11.34 13.75 2.05
CA PHE A 202 -11.46 12.68 3.05
C PHE A 202 -11.61 13.22 4.49
N PRO A 203 -12.63 14.04 4.81
CA PRO A 203 -12.79 14.60 6.15
C PRO A 203 -12.96 13.50 7.20
N PHE A 204 -13.65 12.42 6.82
CA PHE A 204 -13.83 11.25 7.68
C PHE A 204 -12.55 10.47 7.91
N ALA A 205 -11.58 10.42 6.99
CA ALA A 205 -10.31 9.73 7.23
C ALA A 205 -9.50 10.41 8.35
N PHE A 206 -9.53 11.75 8.39
CA PHE A 206 -8.89 12.54 9.47
C PHE A 206 -9.61 12.44 10.81
N LEU A 207 -10.90 12.09 10.84
CA LEU A 207 -11.66 11.82 12.07
C LEU A 207 -11.54 10.36 12.54
N ILE A 208 -11.48 9.42 11.59
CA ILE A 208 -11.30 7.99 11.84
C ILE A 208 -9.91 7.73 12.44
N GLN A 209 -8.90 8.48 12.02
CA GLN A 209 -7.53 8.31 12.51
C GLN A 209 -7.38 8.51 14.04
N PRO A 210 -7.78 9.64 14.65
CA PRO A 210 -7.72 9.82 16.11
C PRO A 210 -8.67 8.86 16.84
N PHE A 211 -9.82 8.51 16.25
CA PHE A 211 -10.73 7.51 16.82
C PHE A 211 -10.08 6.11 16.89
N LEU A 212 -9.45 5.67 15.79
CA LEU A 212 -8.74 4.40 15.71
C LEU A 212 -7.54 4.37 16.67
N ILE A 213 -6.79 5.47 16.76
CA ILE A 213 -5.70 5.63 17.74
C ILE A 213 -6.27 5.49 19.16
N GLY A 214 -7.39 6.16 19.46
CA GLY A 214 -8.07 6.08 20.74
C GLY A 214 -8.51 4.65 21.09
N LEU A 215 -9.12 3.94 20.13
CA LEU A 215 -9.58 2.56 20.29
C LEU A 215 -8.41 1.59 20.54
N ILE A 216 -7.34 1.66 19.74
CA ILE A 216 -6.15 0.82 19.90
C ILE A 216 -5.43 1.15 21.21
N ALA A 217 -5.29 2.43 21.56
CA ALA A 217 -4.67 2.82 22.81
C ALA A 217 -5.50 2.37 24.03
N ALA A 218 -6.83 2.44 23.95
CA ALA A 218 -7.73 1.98 25.00
C ALA A 218 -7.66 0.46 25.20
N THR A 219 -7.71 -0.32 24.12
CA THR A 219 -7.59 -1.79 24.16
C THR A 219 -6.24 -2.23 24.73
N LEU A 220 -5.13 -1.60 24.31
CA LEU A 220 -3.80 -1.85 24.87
C LEU A 220 -3.68 -1.45 26.34
N ARG A 221 -4.30 -0.33 26.77
CA ARG A 221 -4.35 0.08 28.19
C ARG A 221 -5.15 -0.91 29.05
N LEU A 222 -6.27 -1.41 28.54
CA LEU A 222 -7.08 -2.42 29.22
C LEU A 222 -6.33 -3.76 29.31
N ALA A 223 -5.67 -4.17 28.22
CA ALA A 223 -4.81 -5.34 28.20
C ALA A 223 -3.65 -5.22 29.21
N ARG A 224 -3.00 -4.05 29.30
CA ARG A 224 -1.97 -3.75 30.31
C ARG A 224 -2.48 -3.96 31.73
N ARG A 225 -3.67 -3.44 32.06
CA ARG A 225 -4.26 -3.59 33.40
C ARG A 225 -4.48 -5.06 33.76
N ARG A 226 -4.91 -5.89 32.80
CA ARG A 226 -5.16 -7.32 33.00
C ARG A 226 -3.88 -8.18 33.03
N LEU A 227 -2.88 -7.85 32.20
CA LEU A 227 -1.65 -8.63 32.07
C LEU A 227 -0.58 -8.29 33.11
N ARG A 228 -0.68 -7.16 33.82
CA ARG A 228 0.34 -6.70 34.78
C ARG A 228 0.65 -7.74 35.89
N SER A 229 -0.33 -8.55 36.28
CA SER A 229 -0.17 -9.63 37.26
C SER A 229 0.56 -10.84 36.65
N VAL A 230 0.17 -11.28 35.44
CA VAL A 230 0.77 -12.42 34.73
C VAL A 230 2.19 -12.13 34.25
N MET A 231 2.50 -10.86 33.94
CA MET A 231 3.81 -10.41 33.48
C MET A 231 4.92 -10.47 34.53
N LYS A 232 4.58 -10.49 35.84
CA LYS A 232 5.57 -10.62 36.92
C LYS A 232 6.11 -12.05 37.06
N GLU A 233 5.38 -13.06 36.57
CA GLU A 233 5.69 -14.47 36.80
C GLU A 233 6.44 -15.15 35.65
N LYS A 234 6.52 -14.56 34.44
CA LYS A 234 7.12 -15.20 33.25
C LYS A 234 8.10 -14.28 32.49
N PRO A 235 9.43 -14.47 32.63
CA PRO A 235 10.45 -13.64 31.98
C PRO A 235 10.53 -13.83 30.45
N ASP A 236 10.05 -14.95 29.89
CA ASP A 236 10.01 -15.21 28.44
C ASP A 236 9.15 -14.22 27.64
N LEU A 237 8.27 -13.46 28.32
CA LEU A 237 7.38 -12.47 27.70
C LEU A 237 8.02 -11.08 27.56
N GLN A 238 9.27 -10.89 27.98
CA GLN A 238 9.99 -9.61 27.92
C GLN A 238 10.20 -9.08 26.48
N HIS A 239 10.19 -9.94 25.45
CA HIS A 239 10.29 -9.47 24.06
C HIS A 239 9.02 -8.75 23.55
N ALA A 240 7.85 -8.96 24.20
CA ALA A 240 6.59 -8.29 23.88
C ALA A 240 6.31 -7.04 24.75
N PHE A 241 7.23 -6.70 25.66
CA PHE A 241 7.12 -5.68 26.70
C PHE A 241 6.94 -4.22 26.18
N PRO A 242 7.59 -3.77 25.09
CA PRO A 242 7.54 -2.36 24.67
C PRO A 242 6.16 -1.87 24.23
N ILE A 243 5.34 -2.75 23.65
CA ILE A 243 4.05 -2.44 23.01
C ILE A 243 2.97 -2.14 24.05
N VAL A 244 2.98 -2.90 25.15
CA VAL A 244 2.01 -2.76 26.24
C VAL A 244 2.31 -1.53 27.09
N GLU A 245 3.58 -1.12 27.17
CA GLU A 245 3.98 0.06 27.93
C GLU A 245 3.79 1.38 27.17
N LEU A 246 3.77 1.37 25.84
CA LEU A 246 3.59 2.55 24.97
C LEU A 246 2.34 2.39 24.07
N PRO A 247 1.11 2.38 24.64
CA PRO A 247 -0.11 2.14 23.88
C PRO A 247 -0.38 3.23 22.83
N VAL A 248 -0.01 4.48 23.12
CA VAL A 248 -0.22 5.62 22.22
C VAL A 248 0.74 5.56 21.03
N SER A 249 2.02 5.26 21.26
CA SER A 249 3.01 5.13 20.17
C SER A 249 2.69 3.95 19.26
N THR A 250 2.28 2.81 19.84
CA THR A 250 1.91 1.63 19.06
C THR A 250 0.64 1.89 18.23
N ALA A 251 -0.36 2.55 18.82
CA ALA A 251 -1.57 2.96 18.12
C ALA A 251 -1.28 3.95 16.96
N LEU A 252 -0.34 4.88 17.16
CA LEU A 252 0.10 5.80 16.12
C LEU A 252 0.76 5.06 14.94
N VAL A 253 1.71 4.15 15.18
CA VAL A 253 2.35 3.38 14.09
C VAL A 253 1.33 2.53 13.33
N LEU A 254 0.45 1.83 14.05
CA LEU A 254 -0.55 0.96 13.44
C LEU A 254 -1.58 1.76 12.63
N SER A 255 -2.08 2.86 13.21
CA SER A 255 -3.03 3.74 12.54
C SER A 255 -2.41 4.39 11.30
N MET A 256 -1.10 4.66 11.31
CA MET A 256 -0.40 5.21 10.15
C MET A 256 -0.20 4.20 9.04
N LEU A 257 0.15 2.95 9.36
CA LEU A 257 0.21 1.86 8.37
C LEU A 257 -1.15 1.67 7.67
N ILE A 258 -2.23 1.74 8.45
CA ILE A 258 -3.60 1.65 7.94
C ILE A 258 -3.95 2.88 7.08
N LEU A 259 -3.60 4.09 7.54
CA LEU A 259 -3.87 5.32 6.79
C LEU A 259 -3.11 5.37 5.46
N LEU A 260 -1.85 4.93 5.43
CA LEU A 260 -1.05 4.90 4.20
C LEU A 260 -1.65 3.96 3.15
N SER A 261 -2.36 2.92 3.60
CA SER A 261 -3.08 1.99 2.73
C SER A 261 -4.41 2.57 2.24
N ILE A 262 -5.09 3.38 3.05
CA ILE A 262 -6.40 3.97 2.72
C ILE A 262 -6.26 5.25 1.87
N CYS A 263 -5.19 6.02 2.09
CA CYS A 263 -4.95 7.32 1.47
C CYS A 263 -3.64 7.35 0.65
N PRO A 264 -3.49 6.53 -0.41
CA PRO A 264 -2.27 6.49 -1.21
C PRO A 264 -2.01 7.78 -2.01
N GLN A 265 -2.98 8.68 -2.11
CA GLN A 265 -2.97 9.91 -2.93
C GLN A 265 -2.58 11.18 -2.14
N ALA A 266 -2.09 11.04 -0.91
CA ALA A 266 -1.77 12.20 -0.07
C ALA A 266 -0.74 13.12 -0.77
N PRO A 267 -0.98 14.44 -0.83
CA PRO A 267 -0.01 15.39 -1.39
C PRO A 267 1.31 15.37 -0.63
N ARG A 268 2.41 15.74 -1.31
CA ARG A 268 3.79 15.54 -0.84
C ARG A 268 4.04 16.16 0.54
N LEU A 269 3.49 17.35 0.77
CA LEU A 269 3.58 18.05 2.06
C LEU A 269 2.88 17.28 3.19
N LEU A 270 1.73 16.67 2.89
CA LEU A 270 0.98 15.85 3.84
C LEU A 270 1.74 14.56 4.14
N LEU A 271 2.30 13.89 3.12
CA LEU A 271 3.16 12.71 3.31
C LEU A 271 4.43 13.04 4.12
N ALA A 272 5.06 14.18 3.88
CA ALA A 272 6.24 14.62 4.62
C ALA A 272 5.91 14.88 6.10
N ILE A 273 4.80 15.60 6.38
CA ILE A 273 4.31 15.81 7.74
C ILE A 273 3.97 14.48 8.42
N LEU A 274 3.28 13.59 7.70
CA LEU A 274 2.91 12.27 8.18
C LEU A 274 4.15 11.42 8.49
N GLY A 275 5.16 11.46 7.62
CA GLY A 275 6.45 10.80 7.79
C GLY A 275 7.15 11.28 9.06
N VAL A 276 7.23 12.59 9.29
CA VAL A 276 7.80 13.15 10.52
C VAL A 276 7.01 12.72 11.76
N ILE A 277 5.67 12.75 11.70
CA ILE A 277 4.81 12.31 12.79
C ILE A 277 5.00 10.81 13.08
N THR A 278 5.18 9.97 12.05
CA THR A 278 5.41 8.51 12.22
C THR A 278 6.78 8.18 12.81
N LEU A 279 7.75 9.08 12.66
CA LEU A 279 9.12 8.88 13.13
C LEU A 279 9.23 8.92 14.65
N ILE A 280 8.45 9.79 15.30
CA ILE A 280 8.40 9.93 16.76
C ILE A 280 7.98 8.63 17.47
N PRO A 281 6.86 7.96 17.12
CA PRO A 281 6.46 6.73 17.79
C PRO A 281 7.38 5.55 17.45
N ILE A 282 7.95 5.49 16.23
CA ILE A 282 8.98 4.49 15.88
C ILE A 282 10.21 4.66 16.80
N LEU A 283 10.66 5.90 17.02
CA LEU A 283 11.74 6.22 17.96
C LEU A 283 11.41 5.75 19.38
N LEU A 284 10.23 6.08 19.90
CA LEU A 284 9.84 5.74 21.28
C LEU A 284 9.80 4.24 21.51
N ILE A 285 9.30 3.47 20.53
CA ILE A 285 9.29 2.01 20.57
C ILE A 285 10.73 1.49 20.51
N LEU A 286 11.51 1.93 19.52
CA LEU A 286 12.86 1.42 19.30
C LEU A 286 13.83 1.79 20.45
N ARG A 287 13.60 2.91 21.14
CA ARG A 287 14.29 3.31 22.38
C ARG A 287 14.08 2.31 23.52
N LYS A 288 12.94 1.62 23.56
CA LYS A 288 12.70 0.55 24.55
C LYS A 288 13.24 -0.81 24.13
N LEU A 289 13.40 -1.04 22.82
CA LEU A 289 13.95 -2.30 22.30
C LEU A 289 15.47 -2.31 22.26
N LEU A 290 16.10 -1.14 22.18
CA LEU A 290 17.54 -1.04 22.12
C LEU A 290 18.12 -0.51 23.44
N LEU A 291 19.36 -0.92 23.73
CA LEU A 291 20.10 -0.49 24.92
C LEU A 291 20.28 1.04 24.93
N PRO A 292 20.33 1.70 26.11
CA PRO A 292 20.53 3.16 26.20
C PRO A 292 21.73 3.70 25.40
N ASN A 293 22.78 2.89 25.28
CA ASN A 293 23.98 3.22 24.51
C ASN A 293 23.74 3.33 22.98
N SER A 294 22.59 2.85 22.48
CA SER A 294 22.23 2.82 21.06
C SER A 294 21.38 4.02 20.60
N TYR A 295 20.88 4.84 21.52
CA TYR A 295 19.97 5.94 21.20
C TYR A 295 20.52 6.94 20.17
N PRO A 296 21.84 7.19 20.09
CA PRO A 296 22.41 8.02 19.02
C PRO A 296 22.07 7.54 17.59
N ILE A 297 21.88 6.24 17.35
CA ILE A 297 21.44 5.71 16.05
C ILE A 297 20.05 6.19 15.71
N LEU A 298 19.17 6.20 16.70
CA LEU A 298 17.79 6.60 16.50
C LEU A 298 17.70 8.09 16.19
N TYR A 299 18.48 8.93 16.87
CA TYR A 299 18.56 10.35 16.58
C TYR A 299 19.14 10.61 15.19
N ALA A 300 20.20 9.91 14.80
CA ALA A 300 20.78 10.02 13.47
C ALA A 300 19.78 9.61 12.37
N MET A 301 19.04 8.52 12.59
CA MET A 301 17.94 8.13 11.70
C MET A 301 16.89 9.25 11.60
N ILE A 302 16.45 9.84 12.72
CA ILE A 302 15.46 10.94 12.62
C ILE A 302 15.99 12.11 11.81
N ILE A 303 17.21 12.56 12.10
CA ILE A 303 17.81 13.71 11.42
C ILE A 303 17.95 13.43 9.93
N LEU A 304 18.43 12.23 9.56
CA LEU A 304 18.59 11.84 8.15
C LEU A 304 17.26 11.70 7.42
N ALA A 305 16.20 11.22 8.07
CA ALA A 305 14.87 11.17 7.47
C ALA A 305 14.28 12.57 7.30
N LEU A 306 14.38 13.42 8.32
CA LEU A 306 13.87 14.79 8.28
C LEU A 306 14.55 15.60 7.17
N LEU A 307 15.87 15.44 7.01
CA LEU A 307 16.63 15.99 5.88
C LEU A 307 16.13 15.46 4.53
N GLY A 308 15.79 14.17 4.47
CA GLY A 308 15.22 13.53 3.28
C GLY A 308 13.84 14.10 2.90
N GLU A 309 12.95 14.28 3.88
CA GLU A 309 11.62 14.87 3.68
C GLU A 309 11.71 16.35 3.29
N LEU A 310 12.59 17.12 3.94
CA LEU A 310 12.84 18.51 3.59
C LEU A 310 13.35 18.63 2.15
N ARG A 311 14.27 17.75 1.74
CA ARG A 311 14.77 17.67 0.36
C ARG A 311 13.63 17.39 -0.63
N LEU A 312 12.70 16.48 -0.32
CA LEU A 312 11.57 16.16 -1.20
C LEU A 312 10.64 17.37 -1.43
N VAL A 313 10.37 18.14 -0.38
CA VAL A 313 9.54 19.36 -0.47
C VAL A 313 10.25 20.45 -1.29
N MET A 314 11.57 20.60 -1.12
CA MET A 314 12.35 21.64 -1.81
C MET A 314 12.73 21.28 -3.25
N ALA A 315 12.73 19.99 -3.61
CA ALA A 315 13.14 19.53 -4.94
C ALA A 315 12.25 20.05 -6.08
N ALA A 316 10.98 20.38 -5.81
CA ALA A 316 10.05 20.93 -6.82
C ALA A 316 10.31 22.40 -7.17
N SER A 317 10.99 23.13 -6.30
CA SER A 317 11.10 24.59 -6.41
C SER A 317 12.54 25.07 -6.60
N LEU A 318 13.51 24.31 -6.07
CA LEU A 318 14.89 24.74 -5.90
C LEU A 318 15.88 23.57 -6.12
N PRO A 319 16.13 23.15 -7.37
CA PRO A 319 17.02 22.03 -7.69
C PRO A 319 18.42 22.18 -7.07
N GLY A 320 18.99 23.40 -7.07
CA GLY A 320 20.31 23.67 -6.49
C GLY A 320 20.35 23.46 -4.97
N SER A 321 19.34 23.95 -4.25
CA SER A 321 19.27 23.78 -2.79
C SER A 321 19.07 22.32 -2.35
N SER A 322 18.28 21.56 -3.12
CA SER A 322 18.01 20.15 -2.84
C SER A 322 19.28 19.29 -2.92
N ARG A 323 20.20 19.66 -3.83
CA ARG A 323 21.51 19.02 -3.97
C ARG A 323 22.41 19.28 -2.76
N LEU A 324 22.42 20.51 -2.23
CA LEU A 324 23.19 20.82 -1.00
C LEU A 324 22.66 20.05 0.20
N LEU A 325 21.34 20.00 0.39
CA LEU A 325 20.73 19.22 1.46
C LEU A 325 21.11 17.73 1.36
N TYR A 326 21.15 17.19 0.15
CA TYR A 326 21.56 15.81 -0.09
C TYR A 326 23.04 15.55 0.24
N LEU A 327 23.92 16.49 -0.08
CA LEU A 327 25.33 16.43 0.33
C LEU A 327 25.48 16.43 1.85
N PHE A 328 24.75 17.31 2.55
CA PHE A 328 24.74 17.32 4.01
C PHE A 328 24.19 16.01 4.58
N GLN A 329 23.16 15.45 3.97
CA GLN A 329 22.56 14.18 4.40
C GLN A 329 23.56 13.01 4.24
N THR A 330 24.21 12.87 3.08
CA THR A 330 25.17 11.78 2.82
C THR A 330 26.47 11.95 3.61
N PHE A 331 26.95 13.18 3.78
CA PHE A 331 28.10 13.49 4.63
C PHE A 331 27.81 13.22 6.11
N GLY A 332 26.68 13.73 6.61
CA GLY A 332 26.23 13.51 7.99
C GLY A 332 26.03 12.03 8.30
N GLY A 333 25.44 11.28 7.38
CA GLY A 333 25.28 9.82 7.50
C GLY A 333 26.63 9.09 7.54
N SER A 334 27.59 9.50 6.69
CA SER A 334 28.94 8.91 6.68
C SER A 334 29.70 9.17 7.99
N CYS A 335 29.71 10.42 8.46
CA CYS A 335 30.31 10.81 9.74
C CYS A 335 29.68 10.03 10.91
N PHE A 336 28.37 9.88 10.90
CA PHE A 336 27.64 9.12 11.90
C PHE A 336 28.05 7.63 11.90
N LEU A 337 28.15 6.99 10.72
CA LEU A 337 28.56 5.58 10.63
C LEU A 337 30.01 5.37 11.09
N ILE A 338 30.92 6.30 10.79
CA ILE A 338 32.31 6.27 11.29
C ILE A 338 32.32 6.35 12.82
N TRP A 339 31.58 7.30 13.38
CA TRP A 339 31.45 7.45 14.83
C TRP A 339 30.86 6.19 15.46
N LEU A 340 29.81 5.62 14.86
CA LEU A 340 29.13 4.41 15.32
C LEU A 340 30.08 3.22 15.37
N LEU A 341 30.85 2.99 14.30
CA LEU A 341 31.76 1.85 14.19
C LEU A 341 33.01 1.98 15.08
N ARG A 342 33.43 3.21 15.40
CA ARG A 342 34.62 3.49 16.23
C ARG A 342 34.31 3.53 17.73
N ARG A 343 33.21 4.19 18.11
CA ARG A 343 32.95 4.55 19.52
C ARG A 343 32.00 3.58 20.21
N TRP A 344 31.25 2.78 19.46
CA TRP A 344 30.19 1.96 20.03
C TRP A 344 30.64 0.51 20.27
N HIS A 345 30.96 0.22 21.53
CA HIS A 345 31.24 -1.14 22.01
C HIS A 345 30.02 -1.67 22.78
N LEU A 346 29.61 -2.92 22.52
CA LEU A 346 28.61 -3.56 23.36
C LEU A 346 29.24 -3.98 24.69
N PRO A 347 28.60 -3.68 25.82
CA PRO A 347 28.94 -4.34 27.08
C PRO A 347 28.85 -5.87 26.91
N PRO A 348 29.78 -6.64 27.49
CA PRO A 348 29.79 -8.10 27.39
C PRO A 348 28.46 -8.74 27.79
N GLU A 349 27.82 -8.24 28.85
CA GLU A 349 26.51 -8.71 29.36
C GLU A 349 25.37 -8.59 28.34
N ALA A 350 25.42 -7.57 27.48
CA ALA A 350 24.41 -7.37 26.45
C ALA A 350 24.64 -8.21 25.18
N ALA A 351 25.85 -8.76 25.01
CA ALA A 351 26.22 -9.53 23.84
C ALA A 351 25.53 -10.91 23.80
N GLU A 352 25.23 -11.51 24.96
CA GLU A 352 24.57 -12.82 25.05
C GLU A 352 23.09 -12.76 24.60
N THR A 353 22.37 -11.70 24.98
CA THR A 353 20.94 -11.53 24.64
C THR A 353 20.71 -10.86 23.28
N HIS A 354 21.55 -9.90 22.88
CA HIS A 354 21.31 -9.06 21.68
C HIS A 354 22.36 -9.24 20.56
N GLY A 355 23.26 -10.23 20.68
CA GLY A 355 24.41 -10.39 19.78
C GLY A 355 24.07 -10.56 18.29
N ARG A 356 22.95 -11.21 17.95
CA ARG A 356 22.51 -11.37 16.56
C ARG A 356 22.09 -10.03 15.93
N LEU A 357 21.28 -9.25 16.64
CA LEU A 357 20.84 -7.93 16.18
C LEU A 357 22.05 -7.00 15.99
N TRP A 358 23.01 -7.03 16.91
CA TRP A 358 24.23 -6.23 16.79
C TRP A 358 25.08 -6.61 15.58
N ARG A 359 25.29 -7.92 15.34
CA ARG A 359 26.07 -8.38 14.18
C ARG A 359 25.44 -7.89 12.87
N ASN A 360 24.12 -7.92 12.78
CA ASN A 360 23.37 -7.41 11.63
C ASN A 360 23.53 -5.89 11.49
N ILE A 361 23.33 -5.10 12.56
CA ILE A 361 23.50 -3.64 12.53
C ILE A 361 24.93 -3.25 12.13
N ARG A 362 25.95 -3.93 12.65
CA ARG A 362 27.35 -3.67 12.31
C ARG A 362 27.65 -4.01 10.85
N THR A 363 27.07 -5.06 10.31
CA THR A 363 27.23 -5.45 8.90
C THR A 363 26.58 -4.41 7.99
N ILE A 364 25.36 -3.97 8.32
CA ILE A 364 24.65 -2.90 7.60
C ILE A 364 25.45 -1.59 7.66
N ALA A 365 25.98 -1.22 8.84
CA ALA A 365 26.78 -0.02 9.00
C ALA A 365 28.08 -0.03 8.16
N LYS A 366 28.73 -1.20 8.02
CA LYS A 366 29.91 -1.35 7.14
C LYS A 366 29.55 -1.17 5.67
N ILE A 367 28.41 -1.71 5.23
CA ILE A 367 27.91 -1.51 3.86
C ILE A 367 27.65 -0.01 3.62
N GLY A 368 26.97 0.65 4.56
CA GLY A 368 26.71 2.09 4.48
C GLY A 368 27.97 2.96 4.46
N LEU A 369 29.02 2.54 5.16
CA LEU A 369 30.31 3.23 5.17
C LEU A 369 30.99 3.22 3.78
N ILE A 370 30.66 2.27 2.92
CA ILE A 370 31.13 2.25 1.54
C ILE A 370 30.17 3.04 0.65
N LEU A 371 28.86 2.79 0.75
CA LEU A 371 27.87 3.39 -0.15
C LEU A 371 27.73 4.91 0.02
N LEU A 372 27.66 5.44 1.24
CA LEU A 372 27.40 6.86 1.48
C LEU A 372 28.56 7.77 1.03
N PRO A 373 29.85 7.45 1.28
CA PRO A 373 30.95 8.24 0.74
C PRO A 373 31.04 8.20 -0.78
N VAL A 374 30.78 7.04 -1.40
CA VAL A 374 30.73 6.93 -2.87
C VAL A 374 29.59 7.79 -3.42
N ALA A 375 28.42 7.77 -2.77
CA ALA A 375 27.31 8.66 -3.13
C ALA A 375 27.68 10.14 -3.01
N PHE A 376 28.38 10.52 -1.94
CA PHE A 376 28.84 11.89 -1.72
C PHE A 376 29.83 12.35 -2.80
N LEU A 377 30.84 11.53 -3.11
CA LEU A 377 31.83 11.79 -4.17
C LEU A 377 31.17 11.88 -5.55
N ALA A 378 30.26 10.96 -5.87
CA ALA A 378 29.49 10.99 -7.10
C ALA A 378 28.70 12.30 -7.25
N ASN A 379 28.10 12.79 -6.16
CA ASN A 379 27.37 14.05 -6.17
C ASN A 379 28.28 15.24 -6.49
N ILE A 380 29.45 15.29 -5.84
CA ILE A 380 30.45 16.34 -6.02
C ILE A 380 30.90 16.43 -7.48
N LEU A 381 31.21 15.28 -8.06
CA LEU A 381 31.72 15.18 -9.44
C LEU A 381 30.65 15.49 -10.51
N GLY A 382 29.37 15.40 -10.16
CA GLY A 382 28.23 15.66 -11.07
C GLY A 382 27.53 14.40 -11.57
N TYR A 383 27.82 13.23 -11.00
CA TYR A 383 27.06 11.99 -11.20
C TYR A 383 25.83 11.96 -10.28
N ILE A 384 24.89 12.86 -10.55
CA ILE A 384 23.73 13.14 -9.69
C ILE A 384 22.84 11.89 -9.51
N GLN A 385 22.58 11.14 -10.59
CA GLN A 385 21.70 9.96 -10.53
C GLN A 385 22.36 8.77 -9.81
N LEU A 386 23.64 8.51 -10.06
CA LEU A 386 24.39 7.47 -9.35
C LEU A 386 24.45 7.76 -7.84
N SER A 387 24.77 9.01 -7.51
CA SER A 387 24.78 9.50 -6.15
C SER A 387 23.44 9.22 -5.46
N ASN A 388 22.34 9.65 -6.09
CA ASN A 388 21.01 9.45 -5.54
C ASN A 388 20.63 7.97 -5.38
N LEU A 389 20.93 7.14 -6.39
CA LEU A 389 20.69 5.71 -6.35
C LEU A 389 21.37 5.09 -5.13
N LEU A 390 22.67 5.33 -4.94
CA LEU A 390 23.45 4.79 -3.81
C LEU A 390 22.92 5.23 -2.45
N GLY A 391 22.63 6.53 -2.28
CA GLY A 391 22.10 7.01 -0.99
C GLY A 391 20.66 6.56 -0.75
N MET A 392 19.82 6.48 -1.78
CA MET A 392 18.47 5.94 -1.68
C MET A 392 18.48 4.46 -1.29
N ILE A 393 19.36 3.67 -1.91
CA ILE A 393 19.55 2.24 -1.58
C ILE A 393 19.84 2.08 -0.09
N PHE A 394 20.78 2.85 0.45
CA PHE A 394 21.15 2.69 1.84
C PHE A 394 20.13 3.32 2.81
N ILE A 395 19.88 4.62 2.67
CA ILE A 395 19.10 5.39 3.65
C ILE A 395 17.65 4.88 3.68
N ARG A 396 16.99 4.80 2.52
CA ARG A 396 15.57 4.42 2.44
C ARG A 396 15.36 2.96 2.87
N SER A 397 16.25 2.06 2.48
CA SER A 397 16.16 0.65 2.88
C SER A 397 16.33 0.44 4.39
N VAL A 398 17.22 1.21 5.04
CA VAL A 398 17.39 1.17 6.50
C VAL A 398 16.13 1.67 7.23
N PHE A 399 15.46 2.72 6.72
CA PHE A 399 14.18 3.17 7.28
C PHE A 399 13.07 2.15 7.12
N VAL A 400 12.89 1.60 5.91
CA VAL A 400 11.89 0.55 5.66
C VAL A 400 12.17 -0.67 6.55
N ALA A 401 13.43 -1.08 6.69
CA ALA A 401 13.82 -2.17 7.57
C ALA A 401 13.44 -1.90 9.04
N ALA A 402 13.71 -0.69 9.54
CA ALA A 402 13.35 -0.30 10.91
C ALA A 402 11.82 -0.26 11.10
N MET A 403 11.07 0.26 10.12
CA MET A 403 9.62 0.30 10.14
C MET A 403 9.02 -1.12 10.17
N VAL A 404 9.49 -2.00 9.28
CA VAL A 404 9.07 -3.41 9.22
C VAL A 404 9.43 -4.14 10.52
N TYR A 405 10.62 -3.91 11.06
CA TYR A 405 11.02 -4.47 12.35
C TYR A 405 10.06 -4.06 13.47
N VAL A 406 9.72 -2.77 13.57
CA VAL A 406 8.75 -2.29 14.57
C VAL A 406 7.37 -2.88 14.32
N ALA A 407 6.91 -2.98 13.06
CA ALA A 407 5.63 -3.57 12.72
C ALA A 407 5.54 -5.05 13.11
N ILE A 408 6.57 -5.86 12.80
CA ILE A 408 6.68 -7.26 13.22
C ILE A 408 6.59 -7.35 14.74
N ARG A 409 7.37 -6.55 15.47
CA ARG A 409 7.36 -6.55 16.93
C ARG A 409 5.98 -6.24 17.48
N ILE A 410 5.30 -5.23 16.93
CA ILE A 410 3.92 -4.88 17.29
C ILE A 410 2.99 -6.09 17.12
N VAL A 411 3.05 -6.76 15.97
CA VAL A 411 2.23 -7.96 15.68
C VAL A 411 2.57 -9.11 16.62
N GLU A 412 3.85 -9.35 16.93
CA GLU A 412 4.27 -10.35 17.93
C GLU A 412 3.65 -10.07 19.29
N GLY A 413 3.67 -8.80 19.74
CA GLY A 413 3.04 -8.40 21.00
C GLY A 413 1.53 -8.58 21.00
N PHE A 414 0.85 -8.27 19.88
CA PHE A 414 -0.58 -8.55 19.74
C PHE A 414 -0.89 -10.06 19.77
N ILE A 415 -0.10 -10.90 19.11
CA ILE A 415 -0.24 -12.36 19.17
C ILE A 415 -0.11 -12.84 20.61
N VAL A 416 0.89 -12.36 21.35
CA VAL A 416 1.09 -12.69 22.76
C VAL A 416 -0.12 -12.30 23.62
N ILE A 417 -0.67 -11.10 23.42
CA ILE A 417 -1.87 -10.63 24.12
C ILE A 417 -3.09 -11.48 23.73
N ALA A 418 -3.30 -11.73 22.44
CA ALA A 418 -4.42 -12.51 21.93
C ALA A 418 -4.44 -13.94 22.50
N LEU A 419 -3.28 -14.57 22.63
CA LEU A 419 -3.14 -15.89 23.25
C LEU A 419 -3.37 -15.89 24.78
N GLN A 420 -3.48 -14.72 25.42
CA GLN A 420 -3.72 -14.59 26.86
C GLN A 420 -5.16 -14.18 27.21
N ILE A 421 -5.92 -13.61 26.27
CA ILE A 421 -7.30 -13.19 26.48
C ILE A 421 -8.27 -14.37 26.24
N ARG A 422 -9.34 -14.47 27.03
CA ARG A 422 -10.42 -15.48 26.83
C ARG A 422 -11.18 -15.15 25.54
N PRO A 423 -11.53 -16.14 24.68
CA PRO A 423 -11.59 -17.58 24.97
C PRO A 423 -10.29 -18.37 24.70
N LEU A 424 -9.34 -17.84 23.91
CA LEU A 424 -8.12 -18.55 23.50
C LEU A 424 -7.21 -18.95 24.67
N GLY A 425 -7.23 -18.20 25.77
CA GLY A 425 -6.45 -18.53 26.97
C GLY A 425 -6.94 -19.77 27.75
N LYS A 426 -8.16 -20.28 27.50
CA LYS A 426 -8.73 -21.47 28.18
C LYS A 426 -8.55 -22.77 27.37
N MET A 427 -8.25 -22.68 26.08
CA MET A 427 -8.01 -23.84 25.23
C MET A 427 -6.69 -24.52 25.64
N ARG A 428 -6.74 -25.79 26.05
CA ARG A 428 -5.56 -26.60 26.46
C ARG A 428 -4.49 -26.65 25.36
N PHE A 429 -4.93 -26.62 24.09
CA PHE A 429 -4.14 -26.42 22.87
C PHE A 429 -3.11 -25.30 22.98
N VAL A 430 -3.55 -24.13 23.44
CA VAL A 430 -2.71 -22.94 23.53
C VAL A 430 -1.82 -23.00 24.77
N SER A 431 -2.19 -23.68 25.85
CA SER A 431 -1.33 -23.76 27.04
C SER A 431 -0.17 -24.76 26.91
N LEU A 432 -0.35 -25.87 26.17
CA LEU A 432 0.65 -26.96 26.08
C LEU A 432 1.69 -26.72 24.97
N TYR A 433 1.29 -26.22 23.79
CA TYR A 433 2.18 -25.98 22.63
C TYR A 433 2.55 -24.50 22.39
N ARG A 434 2.22 -23.63 23.35
CA ARG A 434 2.47 -22.18 23.37
C ARG A 434 3.87 -21.77 22.84
N PRO A 435 5.00 -22.37 23.29
CA PRO A 435 6.33 -21.95 22.83
C PRO A 435 6.66 -22.42 21.41
N LEU A 436 6.12 -23.55 20.95
CA LEU A 436 6.37 -24.09 19.61
C LEU A 436 5.58 -23.35 18.53
N LEU A 437 4.31 -23.04 18.80
CA LEU A 437 3.46 -22.21 17.93
C LEU A 437 4.02 -20.79 17.81
N GLN A 438 4.42 -20.16 18.91
CA GLN A 438 5.04 -18.83 18.90
C GLN A 438 6.32 -18.81 18.05
N ARG A 439 7.22 -19.78 18.21
CA ARG A 439 8.46 -19.83 17.41
C ARG A 439 8.22 -20.04 15.91
N ARG A 440 7.16 -20.76 15.52
CA ARG A 440 6.82 -20.97 14.10
C ARG A 440 6.12 -19.74 13.53
N ILE A 441 5.16 -19.15 14.25
CA ILE A 441 4.47 -17.93 13.84
C ILE A 441 5.46 -16.76 13.73
N PHE A 442 6.37 -16.58 14.70
CA PHE A 442 7.36 -15.50 14.65
C PHE A 442 8.38 -15.70 13.53
N ARG A 443 8.76 -16.95 13.22
CA ARG A 443 9.60 -17.24 12.03
C ARG A 443 8.88 -16.92 10.73
N LEU A 444 7.62 -17.31 10.59
CA LEU A 444 6.81 -16.97 9.42
C LEU A 444 6.62 -15.46 9.29
N LEU A 445 6.36 -14.77 10.39
CA LEU A 445 6.21 -13.32 10.43
C LEU A 445 7.52 -12.60 10.07
N GLY A 446 8.66 -13.10 10.55
CA GLY A 446 9.99 -12.63 10.14
C GLY A 446 10.27 -12.85 8.66
N LEU A 447 9.90 -14.02 8.11
CA LEU A 447 10.03 -14.32 6.68
C LEU A 447 9.14 -13.39 5.83
N LEU A 448 7.86 -13.26 6.19
CA LEU A 448 6.92 -12.37 5.51
C LEU A 448 7.38 -10.91 5.57
N GLY A 449 7.86 -10.47 6.73
CA GLY A 449 8.44 -9.13 6.89
C GLY A 449 9.69 -8.93 6.04
N PHE A 450 10.59 -9.92 5.97
CA PHE A 450 11.75 -9.87 5.09
C PHE A 450 11.34 -9.80 3.61
N LEU A 451 10.39 -10.63 3.16
CA LEU A 451 9.87 -10.61 1.79
C LEU A 451 9.20 -9.28 1.47
N TYR A 452 8.46 -8.70 2.42
CA TYR A 452 7.85 -7.38 2.26
C TYR A 452 8.91 -6.27 2.16
N TRP A 453 9.90 -6.25 3.07
CA TRP A 453 11.02 -5.30 3.00
C TRP A 453 11.79 -5.43 1.69
N LEU A 454 12.05 -6.66 1.23
CA LEU A 454 12.72 -6.94 -0.02
C LEU A 454 11.90 -6.42 -1.19
N SER A 455 10.60 -6.73 -1.24
CA SER A 455 9.69 -6.24 -2.29
C SER A 455 9.65 -4.71 -2.34
N VAL A 456 9.51 -4.03 -1.19
CA VAL A 456 9.47 -2.57 -1.13
C VAL A 456 10.82 -1.97 -1.57
N SER A 457 11.93 -2.55 -1.12
CA SER A 457 13.27 -2.10 -1.51
C SER A 457 13.50 -2.28 -3.01
N LEU A 458 13.16 -3.44 -3.60
CA LEU A 458 13.28 -3.65 -5.04
C LEU A 458 12.36 -2.74 -5.85
N ASN A 459 11.15 -2.48 -5.35
CA ASN A 459 10.23 -1.53 -6.00
C ASN A 459 10.86 -0.14 -6.07
N PHE A 460 11.47 0.30 -4.97
CA PHE A 460 12.18 1.57 -4.92
C PHE A 460 13.41 1.64 -5.82
N PHE A 461 13.98 0.50 -6.21
CA PHE A 461 15.11 0.45 -7.13
C PHE A 461 14.67 0.31 -8.59
N GLY A 462 13.36 0.25 -8.87
CA GLY A 462 12.83 -0.07 -10.21
C GLY A 462 13.22 -1.44 -10.72
N LEU A 463 13.81 -2.29 -9.87
CA LEU A 463 14.25 -3.64 -10.22
C LEU A 463 13.10 -4.64 -10.13
N LEU A 464 12.00 -4.26 -9.47
CA LEU A 464 10.87 -5.15 -9.25
C LEU A 464 10.07 -5.44 -10.52
N ALA A 465 9.87 -4.44 -11.40
CA ALA A 465 9.21 -4.68 -12.70
C ALA A 465 10.07 -5.58 -13.62
N PRO A 466 11.37 -5.30 -13.86
CA PRO A 466 12.27 -6.20 -14.59
C PRO A 466 12.34 -7.60 -13.99
N LEU A 467 12.41 -7.71 -12.65
CA LEU A 467 12.45 -9.00 -11.98
C LEU A 467 11.14 -9.76 -12.16
N ARG A 468 9.99 -9.09 -12.08
CA ARG A 468 8.68 -9.71 -12.33
C ARG A 468 8.55 -10.17 -13.77
N GLU A 469 8.99 -9.36 -14.73
CA GLU A 469 8.98 -9.73 -16.15
C GLU A 469 9.92 -10.89 -16.44
N ALA A 470 11.15 -10.87 -15.93
CA ALA A 470 12.08 -11.98 -16.04
C ALA A 470 11.54 -13.25 -15.38
N THR A 471 10.94 -13.12 -14.19
CA THR A 471 10.30 -14.25 -13.49
C THR A 471 9.13 -14.80 -14.30
N LYS A 472 8.28 -13.94 -14.87
CA LYS A 472 7.19 -14.35 -15.77
C LYS A 472 7.73 -14.99 -17.03
N ALA A 473 8.79 -14.47 -17.63
CA ALA A 473 9.42 -15.03 -18.82
C ALA A 473 9.98 -16.43 -18.56
N VAL A 474 10.60 -16.65 -17.39
CA VAL A 474 11.08 -17.97 -16.96
C VAL A 474 9.93 -18.91 -16.63
N LEU A 475 8.88 -18.45 -15.94
CA LEU A 475 7.71 -19.29 -15.64
C LEU A 475 6.90 -19.66 -16.89
N ASN A 476 6.79 -18.74 -17.85
CA ASN A 476 6.08 -18.94 -19.11
C ASN A 476 6.97 -19.58 -20.19
N ALA A 477 8.23 -19.89 -19.88
CA ALA A 477 9.09 -20.63 -20.78
C ALA A 477 8.45 -22.01 -21.03
N THR A 478 8.01 -22.20 -22.27
CA THR A 478 7.42 -23.46 -22.71
C THR A 478 8.54 -24.34 -23.25
N VAL A 479 8.77 -25.48 -22.61
CA VAL A 479 9.66 -26.50 -23.16
C VAL A 479 8.80 -27.36 -24.08
N VAL A 480 8.97 -27.18 -25.39
CA VAL A 480 8.28 -27.99 -26.40
C VAL A 480 9.08 -29.26 -26.63
N ILE A 481 8.56 -30.40 -26.17
CA ILE A 481 9.08 -31.74 -26.50
C ILE A 481 8.02 -32.43 -27.35
N GLY A 482 8.21 -32.45 -28.67
CA GLY A 482 7.23 -33.01 -29.61
C GLY A 482 5.92 -32.20 -29.65
N SER A 483 4.77 -32.86 -29.45
CA SER A 483 3.43 -32.23 -29.44
C SER A 483 2.97 -31.75 -28.04
N LEU A 484 3.81 -31.90 -27.02
CA LEU A 484 3.50 -31.50 -25.64
C LEU A 484 4.27 -30.21 -25.29
N SER A 485 3.55 -29.10 -25.18
CA SER A 485 4.06 -27.87 -24.60
C SER A 485 3.93 -27.93 -23.07
N ILE A 486 5.02 -28.24 -22.38
CA ILE A 486 5.04 -28.27 -20.92
C ILE A 486 5.47 -26.89 -20.44
N SER A 487 4.53 -26.16 -19.85
CA SER A 487 4.79 -24.86 -19.24
C SER A 487 5.21 -25.04 -17.77
N LEU A 488 6.28 -24.35 -17.36
CA LEU A 488 6.85 -24.45 -16.00
C LEU A 488 5.87 -23.95 -14.92
N ASP A 489 5.04 -22.95 -15.25
CA ASP A 489 3.98 -22.40 -14.41
C ASP A 489 2.98 -23.48 -13.94
N ARG A 490 2.55 -24.37 -14.84
CA ARG A 490 1.57 -25.43 -14.55
C ARG A 490 2.14 -26.49 -13.64
N ILE A 491 3.41 -26.85 -13.82
CA ILE A 491 4.10 -27.77 -12.92
C ILE A 491 4.22 -27.17 -11.53
N LEU A 492 4.65 -25.91 -11.45
CA LEU A 492 4.82 -25.23 -10.16
C LEU A 492 3.48 -25.06 -9.44
N ALA A 493 2.42 -24.68 -10.17
CA ALA A 493 1.07 -24.58 -9.63
C ALA A 493 0.56 -25.93 -9.10
N PHE A 494 0.83 -27.03 -9.82
CA PHE A 494 0.50 -28.38 -9.36
C PHE A 494 1.25 -28.76 -8.07
N VAL A 495 2.58 -28.55 -8.02
CA VAL A 495 3.39 -28.86 -6.83
C VAL A 495 2.95 -28.02 -5.62
N ILE A 496 2.66 -26.73 -5.82
CA ILE A 496 2.18 -25.84 -4.77
C ILE A 496 0.79 -26.26 -4.30
N ALA A 497 -0.12 -26.64 -5.21
CA ALA A 497 -1.45 -27.11 -4.86
C ALA A 497 -1.40 -28.39 -4.01
N VAL A 498 -0.58 -29.37 -4.39
CA VAL A 498 -0.36 -30.61 -3.62
C VAL A 498 0.24 -30.30 -2.25
N TRP A 499 1.26 -29.44 -2.18
CA TRP A 499 1.87 -29.04 -0.91
C TRP A 499 0.87 -28.29 0.00
N ALA A 500 0.07 -27.39 -0.56
CA ALA A 500 -0.96 -26.65 0.15
C ALA A 500 -2.07 -27.57 0.67
N SER A 501 -2.54 -28.52 -0.14
CA SER A 501 -3.52 -29.54 0.28
C SER A 501 -3.00 -30.35 1.47
N PHE A 502 -1.73 -30.76 1.44
CA PHE A 502 -1.11 -31.45 2.57
C PHE A 502 -1.05 -30.58 3.83
N LEU A 503 -0.75 -29.29 3.69
CA LEU A 503 -0.68 -28.34 4.81
C LEU A 503 -2.06 -28.09 5.44
N VAL A 504 -3.09 -27.90 4.60
CA VAL A 504 -4.49 -27.72 5.01
C VAL A 504 -5.01 -28.97 5.70
N SER A 505 -4.75 -30.14 5.10
CA SER A 505 -5.11 -31.43 5.67
C SER A 505 -4.49 -31.64 7.05
N ARG A 506 -3.19 -31.36 7.19
CA ARG A 506 -2.48 -31.41 8.47
C ARG A 506 -3.04 -30.43 9.50
N PHE A 507 -3.42 -29.22 9.08
CA PHE A 507 -3.97 -28.20 9.97
C PHE A 507 -5.37 -28.58 10.47
N ILE A 508 -6.24 -29.06 9.59
CA ILE A 508 -7.61 -29.46 9.94
C ILE A 508 -7.58 -30.70 10.84
N ARG A 509 -6.71 -31.68 10.55
CA ARG A 509 -6.51 -32.87 11.39
C ARG A 509 -6.15 -32.51 12.83
N PHE A 510 -5.19 -31.59 12.97
CA PHE A 510 -4.74 -31.05 14.24
C PHE A 510 -5.85 -30.30 14.99
N LEU A 511 -6.69 -29.55 14.28
CA LEU A 511 -7.81 -28.80 14.87
C LEU A 511 -8.94 -29.71 15.34
N LEU A 512 -9.23 -30.80 14.61
CA LEU A 512 -10.21 -31.80 15.00
C LEU A 512 -9.74 -32.64 16.20
N GLU A 513 -8.48 -33.09 16.17
CA GLU A 513 -7.88 -33.92 17.23
C GLU A 513 -7.81 -33.21 18.58
N GLU A 514 -7.60 -31.90 18.59
CA GLU A 514 -7.27 -31.19 19.83
C GLU A 514 -8.39 -30.29 20.39
N ASP A 515 -9.34 -29.85 19.55
CA ASP A 515 -10.44 -28.97 19.99
C ASP A 515 -11.82 -29.64 19.90
N PHE A 516 -12.08 -30.52 18.93
CA PHE A 516 -13.40 -31.12 18.72
C PHE A 516 -13.56 -32.50 19.39
N TYR A 517 -12.61 -33.42 19.21
CA TYR A 517 -12.78 -34.79 19.70
C TYR A 517 -12.71 -34.93 21.23
N ASP A 518 -12.08 -34.00 21.94
CA ASP A 518 -12.04 -34.00 23.41
C ASP A 518 -13.37 -33.51 24.04
N HIS A 519 -14.17 -32.71 23.32
CA HIS A 519 -15.44 -32.19 23.83
C HIS A 519 -16.63 -33.14 23.58
N PHE A 520 -16.52 -34.04 22.59
CA PHE A 520 -17.52 -35.07 22.32
C PHE A 520 -17.01 -36.41 22.85
N ARG A 521 -17.73 -37.03 23.79
CA ARG A 521 -17.44 -38.41 24.25
C ARG A 521 -17.71 -39.41 23.14
N LEU A 522 -16.80 -39.51 22.19
CA LEU A 522 -16.86 -40.44 21.07
C LEU A 522 -16.31 -41.81 21.49
N ALA A 523 -16.86 -42.88 20.89
CA ALA A 523 -16.39 -44.23 21.12
C ALA A 523 -14.92 -44.38 20.65
N PRO A 524 -14.11 -45.23 21.31
CA PRO A 524 -12.72 -45.46 20.93
C PRO A 524 -12.60 -45.82 19.44
N GLY A 525 -11.76 -45.10 18.69
CA GLY A 525 -11.49 -45.34 17.26
C GLY A 525 -12.27 -44.47 16.26
N VAL A 526 -13.42 -43.89 16.65
CA VAL A 526 -14.23 -43.00 15.78
C VAL A 526 -13.51 -41.70 15.41
N PRO A 527 -12.84 -40.99 16.35
CA PRO A 527 -12.03 -39.81 16.04
C PRO A 527 -10.95 -40.06 14.97
N TYR A 528 -10.29 -41.21 15.05
CA TYR A 528 -9.21 -41.58 14.14
C TYR A 528 -9.74 -41.87 12.71
N ALA A 529 -10.89 -42.52 12.61
CA ALA A 529 -11.52 -42.82 11.33
C ALA A 529 -11.98 -41.54 10.60
N ILE A 530 -12.64 -40.62 11.30
CA ILE A 530 -13.09 -39.33 10.74
C ILE A 530 -11.89 -38.48 10.30
N SER A 531 -10.87 -38.37 11.15
CA SER A 531 -9.61 -37.67 10.88
C SER A 531 -8.90 -38.20 9.61
N THR A 532 -8.89 -39.53 9.43
CA THR A 532 -8.27 -40.18 8.27
C THR A 532 -9.12 -40.03 7.00
N MET A 533 -10.44 -40.16 7.08
CA MET A 533 -11.31 -39.93 5.92
C MET A 533 -11.26 -38.47 5.45
N LEU A 534 -11.23 -37.52 6.37
CA LEU A 534 -11.09 -36.11 6.05
C LEU A 534 -9.74 -35.81 5.38
N HIS A 535 -8.67 -36.47 5.84
CA HIS A 535 -7.34 -36.34 5.24
C HIS A 535 -7.34 -36.72 3.75
N TYR A 536 -7.92 -37.87 3.42
CA TYR A 536 -8.02 -38.32 2.03
C TYR A 536 -9.00 -37.50 1.20
N ALA A 537 -10.12 -37.05 1.79
CA ALA A 537 -11.07 -36.17 1.10
C ALA A 537 -10.45 -34.81 0.72
N ILE A 538 -9.64 -34.22 1.60
CA ILE A 538 -8.95 -32.95 1.32
C ILE A 538 -7.81 -33.14 0.30
N LEU A 539 -7.16 -34.30 0.29
CA LEU A 539 -6.06 -34.58 -0.64
C LEU A 539 -6.54 -34.86 -2.07
N LEU A 540 -7.78 -35.33 -2.20
CA LEU A 540 -8.42 -35.65 -3.47
C LEU A 540 -9.10 -34.44 -4.14
N LEU A 541 -9.37 -33.38 -3.37
CA LEU A 541 -10.02 -32.13 -3.79
C LEU A 541 -8.95 -31.08 -4.11
#